data_AF-W4UR49-F1
#
_entry.id   AF-W4UR49-F1
#
_cell.length_a   1.000
_cell.length_b   1.000
_cell.length_c   1.000
_cell.angle_alpha   90.00
_cell.angle_beta   90.00
_cell.angle_gamma   90.00
#
_symmetry.space_group_name_H-M   'P 1'
#
loop_
_entity.id
_entity.type
_entity.pdbx_description
1 polymer ?
#
loop_
_entity_poly.entity_id
_entity_poly.type
_entity_poly.pdbx_seq_one_letter_code
_entity_poly.pdbx_strand_id
1 'polypeptide(L)'
;MKKLFLFTTFLLATLSIHADEGMWMLTDLKAQNAVAMRELGLEIPIEEVYNANGLSLKDAVVHFGGGCTGEIISSEGLILTNHHCGYGAIQQHSSVEHDYLTDGFWAMNRDAELLRLN
;
A
#
# COMPACT_ATOMS: atom_id res chain seq x y z
N MET A 1 7.18 -8.91 -51.50
CA MET A 1 6.88 -7.50 -51.15
C MET A 1 5.87 -7.37 -50.02
N LYS A 2 4.64 -7.91 -50.11
CA LYS A 2 3.64 -7.84 -49.03
C LYS A 2 4.13 -8.37 -47.67
N LYS A 3 4.81 -9.53 -47.66
CA LYS A 3 5.40 -10.12 -46.44
C LYS A 3 6.49 -9.26 -45.80
N LEU A 4 7.29 -8.57 -46.63
CA LEU A 4 8.33 -7.67 -46.16
C LEU A 4 7.69 -6.44 -45.52
N PHE A 5 6.66 -5.88 -46.17
CA PHE A 5 5.91 -4.74 -45.64
C PHE A 5 5.24 -5.05 -44.29
N LEU A 6 4.58 -6.22 -44.18
CA LEU A 6 4.00 -6.70 -42.92
C LEU A 6 5.04 -6.86 -41.80
N PHE A 7 6.23 -7.36 -42.14
CA PHE A 7 7.32 -7.50 -41.17
C PHE A 7 7.85 -6.15 -40.69
N THR A 8 8.03 -5.18 -41.59
CA THR A 8 8.46 -3.83 -41.21
C THR A 8 7.42 -3.14 -40.34
N THR A 9 6.14 -3.23 -40.69
CA THR A 9 5.05 -2.63 -39.89
C THR A 9 4.97 -3.23 -38.49
N PHE A 10 5.17 -4.55 -38.33
CA PHE A 10 5.20 -5.21 -37.03
C PHE A 10 6.40 -4.75 -36.18
N LEU A 11 7.58 -4.61 -36.79
CA LEU A 11 8.80 -4.15 -36.11
C LEU A 11 8.70 -2.69 -35.64
N LEU A 12 8.03 -1.83 -36.41
CA LEU A 12 7.74 -0.45 -36.03
C LEU A 12 6.72 -0.36 -34.89
N ALA A 13 5.77 -1.29 -34.80
CA ALA A 13 4.75 -1.31 -33.76
C ALA A 13 5.31 -1.72 -32.37
N THR A 14 6.40 -2.49 -32.31
CA THR A 14 7.03 -2.89 -31.04
C THR A 14 7.86 -1.78 -30.37
N LEU A 15 8.13 -0.68 -31.07
CA LEU A 15 8.93 0.44 -30.55
C LEU A 15 8.14 1.37 -29.63
N SER A 16 6.82 1.18 -29.50
CA SER A 16 5.92 2.07 -28.75
C SER A 16 5.32 1.45 -27.49
N ILE A 17 5.86 0.33 -27.00
CA ILE A 17 5.37 -0.29 -25.76
C ILE A 17 6.15 0.31 -24.59
N HIS A 18 5.57 1.34 -23.96
CA HIS A 18 6.00 1.86 -22.67
C HIS A 18 5.05 1.33 -21.59
N ALA A 19 5.60 0.66 -20.58
CA ALA A 19 4.87 0.26 -19.39
C ALA A 19 5.38 1.11 -18.22
N ASP A 20 4.49 1.89 -17.61
CA ASP A 20 4.76 2.66 -16.39
C ASP A 20 4.47 1.85 -15.11
N GLU A 21 3.92 0.64 -15.25
CA GLU A 21 3.49 -0.25 -14.16
C GLU A 21 4.68 -0.88 -13.42
N GLY A 22 4.61 -0.95 -12.09
CA GLY A 22 5.64 -1.65 -11.31
C GLY A 22 5.42 -1.65 -9.80
N MET A 23 5.78 -2.77 -9.17
CA MET A 23 6.04 -2.85 -7.73
C MET A 23 7.56 -2.77 -7.54
N TRP A 24 8.02 -1.68 -6.94
CA TRP A 24 9.44 -1.33 -6.89
C TRP A 24 10.06 -1.73 -5.56
N MET A 25 11.28 -2.26 -5.61
CA MET A 25 12.04 -2.53 -4.40
C MET A 25 12.50 -1.20 -3.78
N LEU A 26 12.20 -1.00 -2.50
CA LEU A 26 12.52 0.25 -1.79
C LEU A 26 14.03 0.56 -1.83
N THR A 27 14.88 -0.46 -1.77
CA THR A 27 16.34 -0.31 -1.85
C THR A 27 16.83 0.30 -3.16
N ASP A 28 16.05 0.14 -4.23
CA ASP A 28 16.43 0.59 -5.58
C ASP A 28 15.66 1.83 -6.03
N LEU A 29 14.68 2.28 -5.23
CA LEU A 29 13.74 3.34 -5.56
C LEU A 29 14.44 4.64 -5.99
N LYS A 30 15.53 4.99 -5.30
CA LYS A 30 16.34 6.18 -5.65
C LYS A 30 16.98 6.09 -7.03
N ALA A 31 17.49 4.91 -7.39
CA ALA A 31 18.19 4.70 -8.65
C ALA A 31 17.22 4.54 -9.83
N GLN A 32 16.06 3.91 -9.60
CA GLN A 32 15.14 3.50 -10.67
C GLN A 32 13.99 4.49 -10.90
N ASN A 33 13.47 5.14 -9.85
CA ASN A 33 12.18 5.82 -9.93
C ASN A 33 12.19 7.28 -9.45
N ALA A 34 13.23 7.75 -8.76
CA ALA A 34 13.24 9.10 -8.18
C ALA A 34 12.95 10.22 -9.20
N VAL A 35 13.52 10.12 -10.41
CA VAL A 35 13.28 11.10 -11.49
C VAL A 35 11.81 11.06 -11.92
N ALA A 36 11.29 9.88 -12.26
CA ALA A 36 9.91 9.70 -12.68
C ALA A 36 8.90 10.16 -11.61
N MET A 37 9.12 9.80 -10.34
CA MET A 37 8.27 10.23 -9.23
C MET A 37 8.26 11.76 -9.10
N ARG A 38 9.40 12.43 -9.30
CA ARG A 38 9.49 13.89 -9.25
C ARG A 38 8.79 14.55 -10.44
N GLU A 39 8.94 14.00 -11.64
CA GLU A 39 8.23 14.44 -12.86
C GLU A 39 6.71 14.26 -12.73
N LEU A 40 6.25 13.24 -11.99
CA LEU A 40 4.84 13.01 -11.66
C LEU A 40 4.32 13.86 -10.48
N GLY A 41 5.18 14.69 -9.87
CA GLY A 41 4.76 15.67 -8.87
C GLY A 41 5.03 15.30 -7.42
N LEU A 42 5.81 14.26 -7.12
CA LEU A 42 6.25 14.00 -5.74
C LEU A 42 7.07 15.18 -5.22
N GLU A 43 6.67 15.80 -4.11
CA GLU A 43 7.33 16.99 -3.57
C GLU A 43 8.42 16.70 -2.54
N ILE A 44 8.29 15.60 -1.81
CA ILE A 44 9.25 15.19 -0.79
C ILE A 44 10.50 14.55 -1.43
N PRO A 45 11.68 14.67 -0.78
CA PRO A 45 12.87 13.91 -1.15
C PRO A 45 12.60 12.40 -1.12
N ILE A 46 13.26 11.66 -2.00
CA ILE A 46 13.08 10.20 -2.08
C ILE A 46 13.55 9.49 -0.80
N GLU A 47 14.50 10.10 -0.09
CA GLU A 47 15.00 9.64 1.20
C GLU A 47 13.93 9.73 2.32
N GLU A 48 12.96 10.63 2.19
CA GLU A 48 11.81 10.68 3.11
C GLU A 48 10.81 9.56 2.83
N VAL A 49 10.77 9.03 1.61
CA VAL A 49 10.00 7.82 1.27
C VAL A 49 10.68 6.57 1.84
N TYR A 50 11.99 6.43 1.59
CA TYR A 50 12.78 5.31 2.09
C TYR A 50 14.21 5.72 2.45
N ASN A 51 14.59 5.43 3.70
CA ASN A 51 15.95 5.51 4.19
C ASN A 51 16.30 4.24 4.96
N ALA A 52 17.38 3.55 4.55
CA ALA A 52 17.83 2.33 5.24
C ALA A 52 18.42 2.61 6.63
N ASN A 53 18.97 3.81 6.84
CA ASN A 53 19.77 4.17 8.02
C ASN A 53 19.10 5.26 8.89
N GLY A 54 17.85 5.61 8.62
CA GLY A 54 17.16 6.70 9.29
C GLY A 54 15.65 6.59 9.18
N LEU A 55 14.97 7.54 9.81
CA LEU A 55 13.52 7.64 9.77
C LEU A 55 13.05 8.00 8.35
N SER A 56 11.99 7.34 7.91
CA SER A 56 11.31 7.59 6.64
C SER A 56 9.87 7.09 6.68
N LEU A 57 9.07 7.32 5.63
CA LEU A 57 7.70 6.84 5.53
C LEU A 57 7.58 5.31 5.66
N LYS A 58 8.62 4.55 5.32
CA LYS A 58 8.65 3.09 5.53
C LYS A 58 8.31 2.70 6.97
N ASP A 59 8.69 3.54 7.95
CA ASP A 59 8.55 3.22 9.38
C ASP A 59 7.10 3.37 9.87
N ALA A 60 6.25 4.06 9.09
CA ALA A 60 4.83 4.18 9.35
C ALA A 60 3.98 3.13 8.61
N VAL A 61 4.55 2.38 7.67
CA VAL A 61 3.82 1.36 6.89
C VAL A 61 4.11 -0.03 7.46
N VAL A 62 3.05 -0.77 7.79
CA VAL A 62 3.17 -2.06 8.50
C VAL A 62 2.55 -3.21 7.72
N HIS A 63 3.12 -4.40 7.91
CA HIS A 63 2.49 -5.66 7.49
C HIS A 63 1.38 -6.01 8.49
N PHE A 64 0.14 -6.03 8.02
CA PHE A 64 -1.03 -6.22 8.85
C PHE A 64 -1.65 -7.62 8.63
N GLY A 65 -1.90 -8.35 9.72
CA GLY A 65 -2.69 -9.59 9.68
C GLY A 65 -2.13 -10.72 8.79
N GLY A 66 -0.85 -10.66 8.39
CA GLY A 66 -0.20 -11.68 7.57
C GLY A 66 -0.47 -11.59 6.06
N GLY A 67 -1.30 -10.65 5.60
CA GLY A 67 -1.65 -10.52 4.17
C GLY A 67 -2.15 -9.15 3.72
N CYS A 68 -2.24 -8.18 4.64
CA CYS A 68 -2.67 -6.82 4.34
C CYS A 68 -1.59 -5.79 4.67
N THR A 69 -1.85 -4.54 4.30
CA THR A 69 -1.06 -3.38 4.72
C THR A 69 -1.88 -2.53 5.69
N GLY A 70 -1.18 -1.84 6.59
CA GLY A 70 -1.75 -0.74 7.37
C GLY A 70 -0.73 0.37 7.55
N GLU A 71 -1.18 1.47 8.14
CA GLU A 71 -0.38 2.66 8.32
C GLU A 71 -0.60 3.28 9.71
N ILE A 72 0.49 3.67 10.36
CA ILE A 72 0.47 4.35 11.66
C ILE A 72 0.18 5.84 11.43
N ILE A 73 -0.89 6.34 12.07
CA ILE A 73 -1.36 7.72 11.89
C ILE A 73 -1.30 8.56 13.17
N SER A 74 -0.78 8.02 14.27
CA SER A 74 -0.57 8.76 15.51
C SER A 74 0.71 8.33 16.23
N SER A 75 1.26 9.22 17.05
CA SER A 75 2.44 8.93 17.89
C SER A 75 2.19 7.87 18.95
N GLU A 76 0.93 7.50 19.18
CA GLU A 76 0.53 6.49 20.16
C GLU A 76 0.15 5.15 19.50
N GLY A 77 0.46 4.96 18.21
CA GLY A 77 0.34 3.67 17.54
C GLY A 77 -1.03 3.34 16.93
N LEU A 78 -1.92 4.32 16.76
CA LEU A 78 -3.17 4.12 15.99
C LEU A 78 -2.84 3.71 14.55
N ILE A 79 -3.35 2.55 14.12
CA ILE A 79 -3.16 2.00 12.78
C ILE A 79 -4.46 2.06 12.00
N LEU A 80 -4.41 2.53 10.76
CA LEU A 80 -5.47 2.36 9.79
C LEU A 80 -5.19 1.17 8.87
N THR A 81 -6.27 0.51 8.44
CA THR A 81 -6.26 -0.53 7.41
C THR A 81 -7.65 -0.62 6.80
N ASN A 82 -7.83 -1.49 5.82
CA ASN A 82 -9.15 -1.68 5.22
C ASN A 82 -10.08 -2.53 6.11
N HIS A 83 -11.38 -2.27 5.99
CA HIS A 83 -12.42 -3.04 6.69
C HIS A 83 -12.29 -4.55 6.44
N HIS A 84 -12.05 -4.98 5.19
CA HIS A 84 -11.92 -6.40 4.87
C HIS A 84 -10.67 -7.06 5.48
N CYS A 85 -9.64 -6.28 5.81
CA CYS A 85 -8.46 -6.75 6.53
C CYS A 85 -8.73 -6.92 8.03
N GLY A 86 -9.56 -6.04 8.60
CA GLY A 86 -10.03 -6.13 10.00
C GLY A 86 -11.22 -7.08 10.21
N TYR A 87 -11.86 -7.54 9.13
CA TYR A 87 -13.14 -8.24 9.17
C TYR A 87 -13.15 -9.45 10.12
N GLY A 88 -12.09 -10.27 10.10
CA GLY A 88 -11.99 -11.43 10.98
C GLY A 88 -11.99 -11.04 12.46
N ALA A 89 -11.35 -9.92 12.83
CA ALA A 89 -11.37 -9.42 14.21
C ALA A 89 -12.74 -8.85 14.60
N ILE A 90 -13.37 -8.09 13.70
CA ILE A 90 -14.72 -7.55 13.91
C ILE A 90 -15.72 -8.70 14.11
N GLN A 91 -15.67 -9.71 13.25
CA GLN A 91 -16.53 -10.89 13.33
C GLN A 91 -16.36 -11.65 14.65
N GLN A 92 -15.13 -11.84 15.12
CA GLN A 92 -14.85 -12.55 16.38
C GLN A 92 -15.46 -11.86 17.61
N HIS A 93 -15.61 -10.53 17.56
CA HIS A 93 -16.22 -9.74 18.62
C HIS A 93 -17.72 -9.49 18.41
N SER A 94 -18.25 -9.86 17.25
CA SER A 94 -19.68 -9.67 16.94
C SER A 94 -20.52 -10.80 17.50
N SER A 95 -21.75 -10.48 17.88
CA SER A 95 -22.76 -11.43 18.37
C SER A 95 -24.16 -10.95 17.99
N VAL A 96 -25.19 -11.72 18.35
CA VAL A 96 -26.59 -11.27 18.17
C VAL A 96 -26.92 -10.07 19.06
N GLU A 97 -26.29 -9.95 20.22
CA GLU A 97 -26.50 -8.82 21.14
C GLU A 97 -25.73 -7.56 20.70
N HIS A 98 -24.55 -7.75 20.09
CA HIS A 98 -23.66 -6.68 19.65
C HIS A 98 -23.17 -6.98 18.23
N ASP A 99 -23.89 -6.50 17.21
CA ASP A 99 -23.59 -6.78 15.81
C ASP A 99 -22.66 -5.71 15.20
N TYR A 100 -21.36 -5.78 15.53
CA TYR A 100 -20.38 -4.83 15.01
C TYR A 100 -20.13 -4.94 13.50
N LEU A 101 -20.52 -6.05 12.86
CA LEU A 101 -20.45 -6.18 11.40
C LEU A 101 -21.50 -5.30 10.71
N THR A 102 -22.69 -5.17 11.32
CA THR A 102 -23.78 -4.35 10.78
C THR A 102 -23.68 -2.90 11.26
N ASP A 103 -23.48 -2.70 12.56
CA ASP A 103 -23.61 -1.40 13.21
C ASP A 103 -22.29 -0.61 13.29
N GLY A 104 -21.16 -1.30 13.06
CA GLY A 104 -19.83 -0.77 13.29
C GLY A 104 -19.44 -0.75 14.78
N PHE A 105 -18.21 -0.35 15.06
CA PHE A 105 -17.66 -0.30 16.41
C PHE A 105 -16.75 0.92 16.57
N TRP A 106 -16.91 1.63 17.69
CA TRP A 106 -16.12 2.80 18.04
C TRP A 106 -15.73 2.73 19.53
N ALA A 107 -14.45 2.51 19.80
CA ALA A 107 -13.93 2.62 21.16
C ALA A 107 -13.86 4.11 21.56
N MET A 108 -14.70 4.53 22.50
CA MET A 108 -14.76 5.94 22.94
C MET A 108 -13.59 6.35 23.85
N ASN A 109 -12.78 5.37 24.29
CA ASN A 109 -11.55 5.54 25.04
C ASN A 109 -10.66 4.29 24.87
N ARG A 110 -9.41 4.35 25.34
CA ARG A 110 -8.42 3.26 25.20
C ARG A 110 -8.84 1.97 25.89
N ASP A 111 -9.50 2.05 27.05
CA ASP A 111 -9.93 0.86 27.79
C ASP A 111 -11.07 0.11 27.09
N ALA A 112 -11.76 0.78 26.16
CA ALA A 112 -12.79 0.18 25.32
C ALA A 112 -12.21 -0.49 24.06
N GLU A 113 -10.92 -0.37 23.75
CA GLU A 113 -10.31 -1.06 22.61
C GLU A 113 -10.34 -2.58 22.83
N LEU A 114 -10.83 -3.32 21.83
CA LEU A 114 -11.00 -4.77 21.94
C LEU A 114 -9.70 -5.50 21.61
N LEU A 115 -9.21 -6.30 22.56
CA LEU A 115 -8.03 -7.12 22.36
C LEU A 115 -8.32 -8.26 21.39
N ARG A 116 -7.28 -8.71 20.69
CA ARG A 116 -7.35 -9.89 19.83
C ARG A 116 -7.71 -11.12 20.68
N LEU A 117 -8.75 -11.82 20.27
CA LEU A 117 -9.09 -13.13 20.83
C LEU A 117 -8.20 -14.19 20.17
N ASN A 118 -7.70 -15.13 20.97
CA ASN A 118 -6.83 -16.22 20.51
C ASN A 118 -7.65 -17.36 19.88
#